data_AF-W9ZAX8-F1
#
_entry.id   AF-W9ZAX8-F1
#
_cell.length_a   1.000
_cell.length_b   1.000
_cell.length_c   1.000
_cell.angle_alpha   90.00
_cell.angle_beta   90.00
_cell.angle_gamma   90.00
#
_symmetry.space_group_name_H-M   'P 1'
#
loop_
_entity.id
_entity.type
_entity.pdbx_description
1 polymer ?
#
loop_
_entity_poly.entity_id
_entity_poly.type
_entity_poly.pdbx_seq_one_letter_code
_entity_poly.pdbx_strand_id
1 'polypeptide(L)'
;MASQHHSRNPSSRAGLPRRPTKGPLDAIDDPLDTSETTAPSHSSLQSSLLPQSPTNQVVKPRQQAALQIERLPLEQAQPGEEPVGAERDLSFLLDASIYHSLSQLEVPGPFRKPFLPPPTREAQLTGSLEQLDVLLSQCDFLRGAQLAGSILTSGTVQPTDAKTIFRLLAVRYSCLELSGNLLLAAQEAKALEDLSSTFYYDDSNPEQGEGEDVEKPRKIPHHVMPFALRLQALRLQSIGFSDPRRGVTTLYDTASECREHLSASATSSRERLLWTERLQEVSIRVVNALIEMGDLECAIRTLATVKPRDAEHMAVWTARMVLLRIKAGDVGNAHELIKSATLNSPERLALESLLAVAEGRYDVASQKLSECESEADLALTALVKQNLAVAYLYKGEVRKARQMLEELVDDGHSFQTLTINLATVYDLSSDRARDLKMAMISKIAGQRKDSGYLRSFVNADFKL
;
A
#
# COMPACT_ATOMS: atom_id res chain seq x y z
N MET A 1 69.93 19.10 -43.72
CA MET A 1 68.98 19.30 -42.60
C MET A 1 67.63 19.70 -43.17
N ALA A 2 66.61 18.85 -43.00
CA ALA A 2 65.18 19.16 -42.93
C ALA A 2 64.41 17.84 -43.00
N SER A 3 64.16 17.21 -41.85
CA SER A 3 63.33 16.01 -41.71
C SER A 3 61.86 16.41 -41.67
N GLN A 4 61.05 15.79 -42.54
CA GLN A 4 59.60 15.96 -42.57
C GLN A 4 58.96 15.41 -41.29
N HIS A 5 58.24 16.27 -40.57
CA HIS A 5 57.48 15.91 -39.39
C HIS A 5 56.13 15.31 -39.79
N HIS A 6 55.86 14.10 -39.29
CA HIS A 6 54.51 13.51 -39.26
C HIS A 6 53.60 14.31 -38.32
N SER A 7 52.54 14.92 -38.83
CA SER A 7 51.45 15.45 -38.01
C SER A 7 50.45 14.32 -37.68
N ARG A 8 50.10 14.21 -36.40
CA ARG A 8 49.03 13.32 -35.91
C ARG A 8 47.70 14.09 -35.98
N ASN A 9 46.71 13.53 -36.66
CA ASN A 9 45.33 14.04 -36.63
C ASN A 9 44.74 13.91 -35.21
N PRO A 10 44.12 14.96 -34.64
CA PRO A 10 43.41 14.84 -33.36
C PRO A 10 42.12 14.03 -33.54
N SER A 11 41.94 13.01 -32.70
CA SER A 11 40.73 12.18 -32.70
C SER A 11 39.52 13.00 -32.23
N SER A 12 38.55 13.21 -33.11
CA SER A 12 37.23 13.72 -32.76
C SER A 12 36.41 12.65 -32.04
N ARG A 13 36.71 12.38 -30.77
CA ARG A 13 35.77 11.68 -29.89
C ARG A 13 34.76 12.70 -29.39
N ALA A 14 33.63 12.80 -30.08
CA ALA A 14 32.42 13.39 -29.52
C ALA A 14 32.10 12.62 -28.22
N GLY A 15 32.07 13.32 -27.09
CA GLY A 15 31.73 12.71 -25.81
C GLY A 15 30.31 12.17 -25.88
N LEU A 16 30.12 10.89 -25.55
CA LEU A 16 28.77 10.35 -25.36
C LEU A 16 28.05 11.23 -24.31
N PRO A 17 26.81 11.67 -24.56
CA PRO A 17 26.04 12.39 -23.56
C PRO A 17 25.96 11.49 -22.32
N ARG A 18 26.34 12.06 -21.16
CA ARG A 18 26.23 11.37 -19.88
C ARG A 18 24.77 10.97 -19.71
N ARG A 19 24.49 9.67 -19.72
CA ARG A 19 23.19 9.16 -19.30
C ARG A 19 22.93 9.69 -17.88
N PRO A 20 21.75 10.26 -17.60
CA PRO A 20 21.42 10.69 -16.25
C PRO A 20 21.59 9.48 -15.32
N THR A 21 22.32 9.65 -14.21
CA THR A 21 22.51 8.63 -13.17
C THR A 21 21.27 8.47 -12.29
N LYS A 22 20.11 8.98 -12.73
CA LYS A 22 18.87 8.91 -11.97
C LYS A 22 18.28 7.52 -12.11
N GLY A 23 18.07 6.87 -10.97
CA GLY A 23 17.43 5.57 -10.88
C GLY A 23 15.93 5.66 -11.16
N PRO A 24 15.27 4.52 -11.43
CA PRO A 24 13.84 4.45 -11.73
C PRO A 24 12.92 4.87 -10.56
N LEU A 25 13.45 5.21 -9.38
CA LEU A 25 12.67 5.69 -8.21
C LEU A 25 12.97 7.14 -7.82
N ASP A 26 13.86 7.85 -8.51
CA ASP A 26 14.22 9.23 -8.16
C ASP A 26 13.11 10.24 -8.48
N ALA A 27 12.90 11.26 -7.64
CA ALA A 27 11.85 12.26 -7.84
C ALA A 27 11.82 12.83 -9.28
N ILE A 28 10.61 13.01 -9.80
CA ILE A 28 10.36 13.62 -11.13
C ILE A 28 10.77 15.10 -11.03
N ASP A 29 11.69 15.54 -11.88
CA ASP A 29 11.86 16.98 -12.11
C ASP A 29 10.70 17.41 -13.00
N ASP A 30 9.90 18.37 -12.54
CA ASP A 30 8.88 18.99 -13.40
C ASP A 30 9.61 19.71 -14.56
N PRO A 31 9.37 19.34 -15.83
CA PRO A 31 9.97 20.02 -16.97
C PRO A 31 9.55 21.49 -17.11
N LEU A 32 8.62 21.98 -16.27
CA LEU A 32 8.24 23.39 -16.16
C LEU A 32 8.94 24.14 -15.01
N ASP A 33 9.65 23.43 -14.12
CA ASP A 33 10.49 24.05 -13.09
C ASP A 33 11.84 24.45 -13.71
N THR A 34 11.89 25.61 -14.37
CA THR A 34 13.16 26.24 -14.72
C THR A 34 13.77 26.88 -13.47
N SER A 35 14.33 26.06 -12.58
CA SER A 35 15.33 26.52 -11.62
C SER A 35 16.70 26.06 -12.10
N GLU A 36 17.36 26.94 -12.86
CA GLU A 36 18.74 26.77 -13.28
C GLU A 36 19.62 26.48 -12.06
N THR A 37 20.17 25.27 -12.03
CA THR A 37 21.14 24.87 -11.01
C THR A 37 22.48 25.55 -11.32
N THR A 38 22.76 26.68 -10.68
CA THR A 38 24.13 27.22 -10.61
C THR A 38 24.79 26.79 -9.29
N ALA A 39 26.02 26.30 -9.43
CA ALA A 39 26.88 25.75 -8.38
C ALA A 39 27.31 26.84 -7.36
N PRO A 40 27.90 26.46 -6.20
CA PRO A 40 27.88 27.26 -4.99
C PRO A 40 28.97 28.34 -4.96
N SER A 41 28.64 29.51 -4.43
CA SER A 41 29.62 30.52 -4.02
C SER A 41 29.26 31.06 -2.63
N HIS A 42 30.22 30.94 -1.72
CA HIS A 42 30.19 31.45 -0.35
C HIS A 42 30.10 32.98 -0.32
N SER A 43 29.26 33.57 0.56
CA SER A 43 29.64 34.63 1.55
C SER A 43 28.44 35.36 2.18
N SER A 44 28.39 35.29 3.52
CA SER A 44 28.06 36.33 4.53
C SER A 44 26.90 37.35 4.41
N LEU A 45 26.02 37.25 5.43
CA LEU A 45 25.54 38.28 6.39
C LEU A 45 24.52 39.39 6.00
N GLN A 46 23.54 39.49 6.92
CA GLN A 46 22.78 40.65 7.43
C GLN A 46 21.33 40.92 6.99
N SER A 47 20.44 40.76 8.00
CA SER A 47 19.34 41.65 8.45
C SER A 47 18.32 42.14 7.41
N SER A 48 17.00 41.97 7.59
CA SER A 48 16.19 42.85 8.46
C SER A 48 14.74 42.35 8.65
N LEU A 49 14.10 42.91 9.68
CA LEU A 49 12.89 42.55 10.41
C LEU A 49 11.53 42.92 9.75
N LEU A 50 10.54 42.01 9.89
CA LEU A 50 9.13 42.16 10.38
C LEU A 50 8.16 43.20 9.72
N PRO A 51 6.84 43.22 10.07
CA PRO A 51 5.84 42.13 10.16
C PRO A 51 4.46 42.55 9.57
N GLN A 52 3.60 41.62 9.13
CA GLN A 52 2.14 41.87 9.12
C GLN A 52 1.34 40.58 9.43
N SER A 53 0.41 40.72 10.37
CA SER A 53 -0.67 39.80 10.74
C SER A 53 -1.98 40.62 10.79
N PRO A 54 -3.14 40.02 11.07
CA PRO A 54 -3.83 38.94 10.37
C PRO A 54 -5.21 39.42 9.87
N THR A 55 -5.92 38.64 9.07
CA THR A 55 -7.37 38.86 8.90
C THR A 55 -8.10 37.52 8.96
N ASN A 56 -8.96 37.43 9.97
CA ASN A 56 -9.88 36.36 10.27
C ASN A 56 -10.79 36.03 9.09
N GLN A 57 -10.87 34.75 8.72
CA GLN A 57 -12.07 34.21 8.09
C GLN A 57 -12.50 32.92 8.79
N VAL A 58 -13.78 32.93 9.13
CA VAL A 58 -14.55 31.94 9.87
C VAL A 58 -14.66 30.66 9.02
N VAL A 59 -14.09 29.56 9.50
CA VAL A 59 -14.25 28.23 8.90
C VAL A 59 -15.45 27.53 9.56
N LYS A 60 -16.44 27.17 8.75
CA LYS A 60 -17.57 26.31 9.11
C LYS A 60 -17.08 24.86 9.30
N PRO A 61 -17.62 24.09 10.24
CA PRO A 61 -17.16 22.73 10.50
C PRO A 61 -17.49 21.81 9.32
N ARG A 62 -16.44 21.19 8.75
CA ARG A 62 -16.53 20.21 7.67
C ARG A 62 -16.84 18.84 8.28
N GLN A 63 -17.96 18.27 7.83
CA GLN A 63 -18.35 16.88 8.08
C GLN A 63 -17.24 15.96 7.59
N GLN A 64 -16.79 15.10 8.50
CA GLN A 64 -15.71 14.15 8.28
C GLN A 64 -16.07 13.15 7.19
N ALA A 65 -15.09 12.91 6.32
CA ALA A 65 -15.08 11.84 5.36
C ALA A 65 -15.21 10.51 6.12
N ALA A 66 -16.42 9.94 6.07
CA ALA A 66 -16.62 8.54 6.36
C ALA A 66 -15.67 7.72 5.48
N LEU A 67 -15.16 6.61 6.02
CA LEU A 67 -14.41 5.63 5.27
C LEU A 67 -15.29 5.07 4.16
N GLN A 68 -15.23 5.73 3.02
CA GLN A 68 -15.50 5.08 1.77
C GLN A 68 -14.35 4.10 1.63
N ILE A 69 -14.66 2.81 1.80
CA ILE A 69 -14.10 1.80 0.92
C ILE A 69 -14.14 2.45 -0.45
N GLU A 70 -12.99 2.92 -0.95
CA GLU A 70 -12.90 3.44 -2.29
C GLU A 70 -13.46 2.32 -3.16
N ARG A 71 -14.68 2.56 -3.68
CA ARG A 71 -15.15 1.84 -4.84
C ARG A 71 -14.02 2.06 -5.83
N LEU A 72 -13.30 0.99 -6.16
CA LEU A 72 -12.48 0.93 -7.37
C LEU A 72 -13.25 1.72 -8.43
N PRO A 73 -12.67 2.79 -9.02
CA PRO A 73 -13.36 3.51 -10.06
C PRO A 73 -13.80 2.47 -11.08
N LEU A 74 -15.12 2.28 -11.24
CA LEU A 74 -15.61 1.72 -12.48
C LEU A 74 -15.07 2.70 -13.53
N GLU A 75 -14.07 2.25 -14.29
CA GLU A 75 -13.72 2.88 -15.54
C GLU A 75 -15.02 3.00 -16.33
N GLN A 76 -15.61 4.20 -16.32
CA GLN A 76 -16.62 4.58 -17.28
C GLN A 76 -15.90 4.57 -18.63
N ALA A 77 -16.10 3.49 -19.36
CA ALA A 77 -15.66 3.33 -20.73
C ALA A 77 -16.15 4.54 -21.54
N GLN A 78 -15.21 5.29 -22.12
CA GLN A 78 -15.57 6.15 -23.24
C GLN A 78 -15.92 5.23 -24.44
N PRO A 79 -16.96 5.56 -25.22
CA PRO A 79 -17.25 4.84 -26.45
C PRO A 79 -16.24 5.32 -27.51
N GLY A 80 -15.14 4.59 -27.63
CA GLY A 80 -14.11 4.80 -28.64
C GLY A 80 -13.59 3.45 -29.09
N GLU A 81 -14.01 3.04 -30.28
CA GLU A 81 -13.55 1.92 -31.11
C GLU A 81 -12.51 0.99 -30.47
N GLU A 82 -12.97 -0.16 -29.99
CA GLU A 82 -12.10 -1.28 -29.62
C GLU A 82 -11.34 -1.77 -30.86
N PRO A 83 -9.99 -1.77 -30.89
CA PRO A 83 -9.29 -2.60 -31.83
C PRO A 83 -9.54 -4.05 -31.42
N VAL A 84 -10.01 -4.87 -32.36
CA VAL A 84 -10.18 -6.32 -32.23
C VAL A 84 -8.79 -6.95 -32.05
N GLY A 85 -8.24 -6.85 -30.83
CA GLY A 85 -7.09 -7.62 -30.39
C GLY A 85 -7.54 -9.06 -30.16
N ALA A 86 -6.71 -10.03 -30.56
CA ALA A 86 -6.99 -11.44 -30.33
C ALA A 86 -7.36 -11.67 -28.85
N GLU A 87 -8.56 -12.16 -28.60
CA GLU A 87 -9.05 -12.47 -27.26
C GLU A 87 -8.08 -13.47 -26.59
N ARG A 88 -7.38 -13.02 -25.55
CA ARG A 88 -6.40 -13.86 -24.83
C ARG A 88 -7.14 -14.95 -24.07
N ASP A 89 -6.73 -16.19 -24.27
CA ASP A 89 -7.27 -17.32 -23.52
C ASP A 89 -6.63 -17.40 -22.12
N LEU A 90 -7.43 -17.13 -21.09
CA LEU A 90 -7.06 -17.27 -19.67
C LEU A 90 -7.65 -18.55 -19.06
N SER A 91 -7.99 -19.56 -19.88
CA SER A 91 -8.55 -20.85 -19.42
C SER A 91 -7.72 -21.52 -18.33
N PHE A 92 -6.38 -21.35 -18.36
CA PHE A 92 -5.49 -21.88 -17.33
C PHE A 92 -5.80 -21.32 -15.93
N LEU A 93 -6.31 -20.09 -15.81
CA LEU A 93 -6.70 -19.49 -14.52
C LEU A 93 -8.07 -19.98 -14.02
N LEU A 94 -8.82 -20.73 -14.82
CA LEU A 94 -10.11 -21.30 -14.44
C LEU A 94 -9.99 -22.74 -13.91
N ASP A 95 -8.77 -23.28 -13.83
CA ASP A 95 -8.52 -24.61 -13.30
C ASP A 95 -8.75 -24.67 -11.79
N ALA A 96 -9.56 -25.65 -11.36
CA ALA A 96 -9.85 -25.89 -9.96
C ALA A 96 -8.61 -26.32 -9.15
N SER A 97 -7.58 -26.89 -9.79
CA SER A 97 -6.35 -27.31 -9.09
C SER A 97 -5.55 -26.15 -8.52
N ILE A 98 -5.75 -24.93 -9.02
CA ILE A 98 -5.09 -23.73 -8.52
C ILE A 98 -5.62 -23.40 -7.12
N TYR A 99 -6.94 -23.50 -6.94
CA TYR A 99 -7.64 -22.91 -5.81
C TYR A 99 -7.75 -23.85 -4.61
N HIS A 100 -7.17 -23.44 -3.49
CA HIS A 100 -7.13 -24.26 -2.28
C HIS A 100 -8.48 -24.23 -1.54
N SER A 101 -8.86 -25.37 -0.98
CA SER A 101 -10.04 -25.49 -0.12
C SER A 101 -9.84 -24.73 1.19
N LEU A 102 -10.81 -23.91 1.56
CA LEU A 102 -10.75 -23.11 2.80
C LEU A 102 -11.38 -23.85 3.97
N SER A 103 -10.81 -23.67 5.16
CA SER A 103 -11.28 -24.27 6.41
C SER A 103 -11.89 -23.22 7.34
N GLN A 104 -12.84 -23.64 8.17
CA GLN A 104 -13.42 -22.81 9.24
C GLN A 104 -13.08 -23.34 10.64
N LEU A 105 -12.16 -24.30 10.74
CA LEU A 105 -11.79 -24.92 12.02
C LEU A 105 -11.21 -23.88 12.98
N GLU A 106 -10.39 -22.96 12.47
CA GLU A 106 -9.74 -21.90 13.23
C GLU A 106 -10.67 -20.71 13.51
N VAL A 107 -11.81 -20.61 12.81
CA VAL A 107 -12.78 -19.54 13.02
C VAL A 107 -13.52 -19.79 14.33
N PRO A 108 -13.53 -18.85 15.30
CA PRO A 108 -14.27 -19.02 16.55
C PRO A 108 -15.77 -19.22 16.29
N GLY A 109 -16.41 -20.07 17.10
CA GLY A 109 -17.82 -20.44 16.94
C GLY A 109 -18.78 -19.27 16.69
N PRO A 110 -18.72 -18.16 17.45
CA PRO A 110 -19.59 -17.00 17.23
C PRO A 110 -19.45 -16.31 15.87
N PHE A 111 -18.31 -16.46 15.18
CA PHE A 111 -18.07 -15.91 13.84
C PHE A 111 -18.25 -16.95 12.73
N ARG A 112 -18.40 -18.23 13.08
CA ARG A 112 -18.46 -19.32 12.11
C ARG A 112 -19.82 -19.32 11.41
N LYS A 113 -19.79 -19.17 10.08
CA LYS A 113 -20.98 -19.21 9.21
C LYS A 113 -20.72 -20.17 8.06
N PRO A 114 -21.69 -21.00 7.65
CA PRO A 114 -21.48 -21.97 6.58
C PRO A 114 -21.03 -21.30 5.28
N PHE A 115 -20.15 -22.00 4.54
CA PHE A 115 -19.79 -21.61 3.18
C PHE A 115 -21.01 -21.63 2.26
N LEU A 116 -20.93 -20.84 1.19
CA LEU A 116 -22.00 -20.75 0.21
C LEU A 116 -21.90 -21.93 -0.77
N PRO A 117 -23.03 -22.45 -1.27
CA PRO A 117 -23.00 -23.47 -2.30
C PRO A 117 -22.30 -22.93 -3.56
N PRO A 118 -21.57 -23.78 -4.30
CA PRO A 118 -20.94 -23.35 -5.54
C PRO A 118 -22.01 -22.93 -6.55
N PRO A 119 -21.76 -21.86 -7.34
CA PRO A 119 -22.68 -21.46 -8.40
C PRO A 119 -22.76 -22.55 -9.47
N THR A 120 -23.97 -22.85 -9.93
CA THR A 120 -24.21 -23.79 -11.03
C THR A 120 -24.02 -23.08 -12.36
N ARG A 121 -23.84 -23.83 -13.47
CA ARG A 121 -23.81 -23.24 -14.82
C ARG A 121 -25.11 -22.53 -15.20
N GLU A 122 -26.21 -22.90 -14.56
CA GLU A 122 -27.52 -22.25 -14.73
C GLU A 122 -27.63 -20.95 -13.92
N ALA A 123 -26.80 -20.78 -12.89
CA ALA A 123 -26.80 -19.56 -12.08
C ALA A 123 -26.25 -18.40 -12.91
N GLN A 124 -26.95 -17.26 -12.85
CA GLN A 124 -26.51 -16.05 -13.52
C GLN A 124 -25.24 -15.51 -12.84
N LEU A 125 -24.18 -15.28 -13.64
CA LEU A 125 -22.92 -14.69 -13.19
C LEU A 125 -23.15 -13.38 -12.41
N THR A 126 -24.05 -12.53 -12.90
CA THR A 126 -24.42 -11.26 -12.25
C THR A 126 -24.90 -11.47 -10.81
N GLY A 127 -25.79 -12.43 -10.56
CA GLY A 127 -26.29 -12.71 -9.20
C GLY A 127 -25.19 -13.23 -8.26
N SER A 128 -24.23 -13.99 -8.79
CA SER A 128 -23.07 -14.46 -8.01
C SER A 128 -22.13 -13.31 -7.65
N LEU A 129 -21.92 -12.36 -8.57
CA LEU A 129 -21.12 -11.15 -8.34
C LEU A 129 -21.80 -10.20 -7.33
N GLU A 130 -23.12 -10.01 -7.42
CA GLU A 130 -23.88 -9.23 -6.43
C GLU A 130 -23.79 -9.85 -5.03
N GLN A 131 -23.90 -11.18 -4.93
CA GLN A 131 -23.72 -11.88 -3.66
C GLN A 131 -22.31 -11.70 -3.10
N LEU A 132 -21.29 -11.73 -3.97
CA LEU A 132 -19.91 -11.45 -3.58
C LEU A 132 -19.78 -10.02 -3.03
N ASP A 133 -20.35 -9.02 -3.70
CA ASP A 133 -20.33 -7.62 -3.24
C ASP A 133 -21.03 -7.45 -1.88
N VAL A 134 -22.12 -8.19 -1.62
CA VAL A 134 -22.77 -8.24 -0.31
C VAL A 134 -21.82 -8.77 0.77
N LEU A 135 -21.09 -9.85 0.51
CA LEU A 135 -20.12 -10.38 1.48
C LEU A 135 -19.00 -9.38 1.77
N LEU A 136 -18.48 -8.71 0.75
CA LEU A 136 -17.43 -7.69 0.89
C LEU A 136 -17.91 -6.51 1.73
N SER A 137 -19.12 -5.99 1.46
CA SER A 137 -19.72 -4.90 2.27
C SER A 137 -19.92 -5.29 3.74
N GLN A 138 -20.04 -6.59 4.01
CA GLN A 138 -20.21 -7.16 5.34
C GLN A 138 -18.87 -7.53 6.01
N CYS A 139 -17.74 -7.31 5.34
CA CYS A 139 -16.41 -7.77 5.77
C CYS A 139 -16.34 -9.29 6.01
N ASP A 140 -17.14 -10.09 5.28
CA ASP A 140 -17.16 -11.56 5.39
C ASP A 140 -16.12 -12.17 4.43
N PHE A 141 -14.86 -11.80 4.64
CA PHE A 141 -13.76 -12.03 3.69
C PHE A 141 -13.49 -13.52 3.43
N LEU A 142 -13.52 -14.38 4.46
CA LEU A 142 -13.27 -15.81 4.26
C LEU A 142 -14.31 -16.46 3.33
N ARG A 143 -15.59 -16.07 3.46
CA ARG A 143 -16.67 -16.55 2.58
C ARG A 143 -16.60 -15.87 1.21
N GLY A 144 -16.19 -14.61 1.15
CA GLY A 144 -15.89 -13.91 -0.11
C GLY A 144 -14.80 -14.61 -0.93
N ALA A 145 -13.69 -15.02 -0.29
CA ALA A 145 -12.63 -15.79 -0.93
C ALA A 145 -13.13 -17.14 -1.49
N GLN A 146 -13.92 -17.87 -0.69
CA GLN A 146 -14.52 -19.14 -1.10
C GLN A 146 -15.45 -18.96 -2.31
N LEU A 147 -16.35 -17.97 -2.27
CA LEU A 147 -17.27 -17.70 -3.37
C LEU A 147 -16.55 -17.26 -4.64
N ALA A 148 -15.57 -16.35 -4.54
CA ALA A 148 -14.79 -15.90 -5.70
C ALA A 148 -14.08 -17.06 -6.41
N GLY A 149 -13.43 -17.97 -5.66
CA GLY A 149 -12.84 -19.18 -6.24
C GLY A 149 -13.88 -20.12 -6.86
N SER A 150 -15.04 -20.26 -6.22
CA SER A 150 -16.12 -21.09 -6.74
C SER A 150 -16.67 -20.54 -8.07
N ILE A 151 -16.79 -19.22 -8.21
CA ILE A 151 -17.19 -18.56 -9.47
C ILE A 151 -16.13 -18.77 -10.57
N LEU A 152 -14.84 -18.67 -10.23
CA LEU A 152 -13.75 -18.91 -11.19
C LEU A 152 -13.79 -20.33 -11.76
N THR A 153 -14.14 -21.32 -10.95
CA THR A 153 -14.13 -22.75 -11.32
C THR A 153 -15.47 -23.32 -11.79
N SER A 154 -16.57 -22.55 -11.74
CA SER A 154 -17.93 -23.06 -12.05
C SER A 154 -18.19 -23.27 -13.55
N GLY A 155 -17.36 -22.67 -14.40
CA GLY A 155 -17.59 -22.58 -15.84
C GLY A 155 -18.63 -21.52 -16.23
N THR A 156 -19.01 -20.60 -15.33
CA THR A 156 -19.89 -19.46 -15.65
C THR A 156 -19.13 -18.27 -16.28
N VAL A 157 -17.81 -18.22 -16.12
CA VAL A 157 -16.95 -17.16 -16.65
C VAL A 157 -16.32 -17.65 -17.97
N GLN A 158 -16.34 -16.81 -19.01
CA GLN A 158 -15.71 -17.14 -20.28
C GLN A 158 -14.18 -17.03 -20.15
N PRO A 159 -13.39 -17.95 -20.74
CA PRO A 159 -11.93 -17.89 -20.69
C PRO A 159 -11.31 -16.60 -21.26
N THR A 160 -12.02 -15.91 -22.13
CA THR A 160 -11.58 -14.65 -22.76
C THR A 160 -12.02 -13.40 -22.01
N ASP A 161 -12.86 -13.52 -20.97
CA ASP A 161 -13.30 -12.40 -20.13
C ASP A 161 -12.25 -12.04 -19.07
N ALA A 162 -11.14 -11.46 -19.53
CA ALA A 162 -10.03 -11.04 -18.68
C ALA A 162 -10.46 -10.08 -17.56
N LYS A 163 -11.43 -9.20 -17.82
CA LYS A 163 -11.91 -8.23 -16.84
C LYS A 163 -12.58 -8.91 -15.65
N THR A 164 -13.47 -9.86 -15.90
CA THR A 164 -14.14 -10.61 -14.83
C THR A 164 -13.17 -11.52 -14.10
N ILE A 165 -12.28 -12.22 -14.84
CA ILE A 165 -11.27 -13.10 -14.25
C ILE A 165 -10.36 -12.32 -13.30
N PHE A 166 -9.79 -11.20 -13.75
CA PHE A 166 -8.92 -10.37 -12.93
C PHE A 166 -9.66 -9.74 -11.74
N ARG A 167 -10.92 -9.32 -11.90
CA ARG A 167 -11.73 -8.85 -10.76
C ARG A 167 -11.88 -9.95 -9.70
N LEU A 168 -12.23 -11.16 -10.11
CA LEU A 168 -12.43 -12.28 -9.19
C LEU A 168 -11.12 -12.69 -8.51
N LEU A 169 -9.99 -12.68 -9.23
CA LEU A 169 -8.66 -12.92 -8.65
C LEU A 169 -8.28 -11.84 -7.63
N ALA A 170 -8.48 -10.56 -7.96
CA ALA A 170 -8.21 -9.46 -7.04
C ALA A 170 -9.03 -9.57 -5.76
N VAL A 171 -10.33 -9.89 -5.88
CA VAL A 171 -11.20 -10.13 -4.72
C VAL A 171 -10.72 -11.34 -3.93
N ARG A 172 -10.41 -12.46 -4.60
CA ARG A 172 -9.97 -13.69 -3.95
C ARG A 172 -8.68 -13.46 -3.16
N TYR A 173 -7.64 -12.92 -3.77
CA TYR A 173 -6.37 -12.65 -3.12
C TYR A 173 -6.52 -11.69 -1.94
N SER A 174 -7.24 -10.58 -2.14
CA SER A 174 -7.48 -9.62 -1.06
C SER A 174 -8.24 -10.24 0.11
N CYS A 175 -9.26 -11.06 -0.17
CA CYS A 175 -10.02 -11.76 0.86
C CYS A 175 -9.20 -12.83 1.59
N LEU A 176 -8.31 -13.54 0.89
CA LEU A 176 -7.39 -14.50 1.50
C LEU A 176 -6.41 -13.77 2.42
N GLU A 177 -5.82 -12.67 1.99
CA GLU A 177 -4.93 -11.85 2.84
C GLU A 177 -5.65 -11.32 4.08
N LEU A 178 -6.84 -10.73 3.90
CA LEU A 178 -7.64 -10.16 5.00
C LEU A 178 -8.19 -11.22 5.98
N SER A 179 -8.28 -12.48 5.56
CA SER A 179 -8.69 -13.59 6.42
C SER A 179 -7.53 -14.38 7.02
N GLY A 180 -6.29 -13.91 6.85
CA GLY A 180 -5.09 -14.57 7.40
C GLY A 180 -4.56 -15.74 6.56
N ASN A 181 -5.07 -15.93 5.36
CA ASN A 181 -4.69 -17.01 4.43
C ASN A 181 -3.66 -16.56 3.37
N LEU A 182 -2.70 -15.71 3.78
CA LEU A 182 -1.68 -15.14 2.89
C LEU A 182 -0.89 -16.20 2.11
N LEU A 183 -0.54 -17.32 2.75
CA LEU A 183 0.23 -18.39 2.11
C LEU A 183 -0.57 -19.07 0.99
N LEU A 184 -1.89 -19.21 1.13
CA LEU A 184 -2.74 -19.76 0.07
C LEU A 184 -2.79 -18.82 -1.12
N ALA A 185 -2.99 -17.52 -0.88
CA ALA A 185 -2.96 -16.50 -1.93
C ALA A 185 -1.61 -16.51 -2.67
N ALA A 186 -0.50 -16.67 -1.93
CA ALA A 186 0.84 -16.74 -2.50
C ALA A 186 1.08 -18.00 -3.35
N GLN A 187 0.52 -19.16 -2.99
CA GLN A 187 0.57 -20.36 -3.83
C GLN A 187 -0.27 -20.19 -5.09
N GLU A 188 -1.48 -19.65 -4.96
CA GLU A 188 -2.40 -19.43 -6.08
C GLU A 188 -1.83 -18.43 -7.10
N ALA A 189 -1.20 -17.35 -6.63
CA ALA A 189 -0.58 -16.34 -7.49
C ALA A 189 0.56 -16.88 -8.38
N LYS A 190 1.12 -18.07 -8.07
CA LYS A 190 2.11 -18.73 -8.95
C LYS A 190 1.51 -19.14 -10.28
N ALA A 191 0.20 -19.41 -10.34
CA ALA A 191 -0.48 -19.77 -11.57
C ALA A 191 -0.47 -18.64 -12.61
N LEU A 192 -0.20 -17.39 -12.19
CA LEU A 192 -0.01 -16.26 -13.11
C LEU A 192 1.35 -16.31 -13.84
N GLU A 193 2.22 -17.24 -13.48
CA GLU A 193 3.52 -17.46 -14.12
C GLU A 193 4.38 -16.18 -14.18
N ASP A 194 4.86 -15.81 -15.37
CA ASP A 194 5.69 -14.63 -15.59
C ASP A 194 4.84 -13.43 -16.05
N LEU A 195 4.62 -12.48 -15.13
CA LEU A 195 3.91 -11.22 -15.39
C LEU A 195 4.69 -10.25 -16.29
N SER A 196 5.96 -10.51 -16.58
CA SER A 196 6.74 -9.73 -17.55
C SER A 196 6.65 -10.28 -18.99
N SER A 197 6.02 -11.45 -19.16
CA SER A 197 5.80 -12.07 -20.46
C SER A 197 4.95 -11.18 -21.38
N THR A 198 5.27 -11.18 -22.67
CA THR A 198 4.49 -10.48 -23.72
C THR A 198 3.02 -10.91 -23.75
N PHE A 199 2.71 -12.11 -23.23
CA PHE A 199 1.33 -12.57 -23.04
C PHE A 199 0.44 -11.54 -22.32
N TYR A 200 0.98 -10.85 -21.30
CA TYR A 200 0.23 -9.88 -20.50
C TYR A 200 0.25 -8.46 -21.07
N TYR A 201 0.87 -8.23 -22.23
CA TYR A 201 0.96 -6.91 -22.85
C TYR A 201 0.21 -6.85 -24.16
N ASP A 202 -0.54 -5.77 -24.39
CA ASP A 202 -1.13 -5.47 -25.69
C ASP A 202 -0.03 -5.13 -26.68
N ASP A 203 0.04 -5.92 -27.76
CA ASP A 203 0.94 -5.66 -28.87
C ASP A 203 0.52 -4.36 -29.57
N SER A 204 1.28 -3.30 -29.32
CA SER A 204 1.09 -1.99 -29.94
C SER A 204 1.38 -1.94 -31.45
N ASN A 205 1.73 -3.07 -32.09
CA ASN A 205 2.00 -3.16 -33.52
C ASN A 205 1.65 -4.56 -34.05
N PRO A 206 0.42 -4.80 -34.53
CA PRO A 206 0.18 -5.93 -35.42
C PRO A 206 0.85 -5.56 -36.76
N GLU A 207 1.94 -6.26 -37.08
CA GLU A 207 2.59 -6.31 -38.40
C GLU A 207 2.64 -4.97 -39.17
N GLN A 208 3.79 -4.28 -39.07
CA GLN A 208 4.18 -3.36 -40.14
C GLN A 208 4.27 -4.18 -41.45
N GLY A 209 3.21 -4.12 -42.25
CA GLY A 209 3.33 -4.33 -43.69
C GLY A 209 4.42 -3.38 -44.18
N GLU A 210 5.39 -3.93 -44.90
CA GLU A 210 6.49 -3.22 -45.54
C GLU A 210 5.95 -2.03 -46.35
N GLY A 211 6.00 -0.82 -45.78
CA GLY A 211 5.33 0.33 -46.38
C GLY A 211 5.48 1.64 -45.61
N GLU A 212 6.54 2.35 -45.96
CA GLU A 212 6.79 3.80 -45.84
C GLU A 212 6.78 4.47 -44.45
N ASP A 213 7.94 5.07 -44.16
CA ASP A 213 8.29 5.93 -43.03
C ASP A 213 7.29 7.07 -42.80
N VAL A 214 6.38 6.85 -41.85
CA VAL A 214 5.79 7.94 -41.07
C VAL A 214 6.10 7.63 -39.61
N GLU A 215 6.87 8.49 -38.95
CA GLU A 215 7.19 8.44 -37.52
C GLU A 215 5.90 8.51 -36.68
N LYS A 216 5.14 7.42 -36.62
CA LYS A 216 4.03 7.28 -35.68
C LYS A 216 4.64 7.22 -34.28
N PRO A 217 4.11 7.98 -33.31
CA PRO A 217 4.61 7.93 -31.94
C PRO A 217 4.52 6.48 -31.45
N ARG A 218 5.67 5.93 -31.04
CA ARG A 218 5.78 4.56 -30.51
C ARG A 218 4.85 4.45 -29.30
N LYS A 219 3.73 3.74 -29.46
CA LYS A 219 2.78 3.50 -28.38
C LYS A 219 3.39 2.48 -27.41
N ILE A 220 3.57 2.88 -26.16
CA ILE A 220 4.09 1.99 -25.12
C ILE A 220 3.05 0.88 -24.88
N PRO A 221 3.46 -0.39 -24.90
CA PRO A 221 2.54 -1.51 -24.69
C PRO A 221 1.90 -1.43 -23.30
N HIS A 222 0.60 -1.73 -23.23
CA HIS A 222 -0.16 -1.69 -21.99
C HIS A 222 -0.33 -3.08 -21.40
N HIS A 223 -0.13 -3.20 -20.10
CA HIS A 223 -0.37 -4.43 -19.37
C HIS A 223 -1.87 -4.68 -19.18
N VAL A 224 -2.37 -5.86 -19.54
CA VAL A 224 -3.80 -6.22 -19.50
C VAL A 224 -4.35 -6.36 -18.08
N MET A 225 -3.50 -6.80 -17.15
CA MET A 225 -3.88 -6.94 -15.75
C MET A 225 -3.99 -5.56 -15.10
N PRO A 226 -5.06 -5.27 -14.34
CA PRO A 226 -5.18 -4.04 -13.57
C PRO A 226 -3.96 -3.79 -12.69
N PHE A 227 -3.48 -2.55 -12.66
CA PHE A 227 -2.23 -2.18 -12.01
C PHE A 227 -2.15 -2.62 -10.54
N ALA A 228 -3.21 -2.38 -9.75
CA ALA A 228 -3.27 -2.79 -8.36
C ALA A 228 -3.16 -4.31 -8.17
N LEU A 229 -3.82 -5.09 -9.03
CA LEU A 229 -3.74 -6.55 -9.02
C LEU A 229 -2.34 -7.02 -9.41
N ARG A 230 -1.71 -6.41 -10.43
CA ARG A 230 -0.34 -6.73 -10.81
C ARG A 230 0.62 -6.53 -9.65
N LEU A 231 0.56 -5.40 -8.96
CA LEU A 231 1.42 -5.14 -7.81
C LEU A 231 1.16 -6.10 -6.63
N GLN A 232 -0.10 -6.49 -6.41
CA GLN A 232 -0.46 -7.51 -5.41
C GLN A 232 0.11 -8.88 -5.79
N ALA A 233 -0.09 -9.29 -7.05
CA ALA A 233 0.39 -10.57 -7.58
C ALA A 233 1.92 -10.67 -7.53
N LEU A 234 2.66 -9.61 -7.88
CA LEU A 234 4.12 -9.59 -7.77
C LEU A 234 4.60 -9.84 -6.34
N ARG A 235 3.96 -9.20 -5.34
CA ARG A 235 4.25 -9.46 -3.93
C ARG A 235 3.92 -10.90 -3.53
N LEU A 236 2.75 -11.38 -3.90
CA LEU A 236 2.32 -12.75 -3.59
C LEU A 236 3.21 -13.81 -4.24
N GLN A 237 3.66 -13.59 -5.47
CA GLN A 237 4.62 -14.48 -6.14
C GLN A 237 5.96 -14.48 -5.42
N SER A 238 6.48 -13.32 -5.00
CA SER A 238 7.71 -13.24 -4.21
C SER A 238 7.62 -14.08 -2.92
N ILE A 239 6.49 -14.01 -2.21
CA ILE A 239 6.22 -14.85 -1.03
C ILE A 239 6.13 -16.33 -1.43
N GLY A 240 5.37 -16.64 -2.49
CA GLY A 240 5.10 -18.00 -2.93
C GLY A 240 6.36 -18.74 -3.37
N PHE A 241 7.24 -18.08 -4.12
CA PHE A 241 8.55 -18.59 -4.52
C PHE A 241 9.60 -18.48 -3.40
N SER A 242 9.26 -17.86 -2.27
CA SER A 242 10.18 -17.60 -1.15
C SER A 242 11.45 -16.86 -1.59
N ASP A 243 11.28 -15.92 -2.53
CA ASP A 243 12.35 -15.10 -3.08
C ASP A 243 12.00 -13.60 -2.92
N PRO A 244 12.44 -12.95 -1.82
CA PRO A 244 12.19 -11.53 -1.60
C PRO A 244 12.92 -10.63 -2.59
N ARG A 245 14.04 -11.09 -3.18
CA ARG A 245 14.80 -10.30 -4.16
C ARG A 245 14.01 -10.16 -5.45
N ARG A 246 13.35 -11.23 -5.89
CA ARG A 246 12.41 -11.17 -7.02
C ARG A 246 11.30 -10.14 -6.81
N GLY A 247 10.80 -9.99 -5.58
CA GLY A 247 9.82 -8.96 -5.23
C GLY A 247 10.35 -7.54 -5.47
N VAL A 248 11.58 -7.27 -5.01
CA VAL A 248 12.24 -5.98 -5.24
C VAL A 248 12.49 -5.74 -6.74
N THR A 249 13.13 -6.68 -7.45
CA THR A 249 13.49 -6.53 -8.87
C THR A 249 12.27 -6.26 -9.76
N THR A 250 11.21 -7.06 -9.61
CA THR A 250 10.00 -6.90 -10.45
C THR A 250 9.25 -5.58 -10.18
N LEU A 251 9.33 -5.05 -8.96
CA LEU A 251 8.80 -3.71 -8.66
C LEU A 251 9.68 -2.61 -9.28
N TYR A 252 11.00 -2.78 -9.34
CA TYR A 252 11.90 -1.87 -10.06
C TYR A 252 11.64 -1.87 -11.58
N ASP A 253 11.34 -3.03 -12.17
CA ASP A 253 10.95 -3.14 -13.57
C ASP A 253 9.63 -2.39 -13.81
N THR A 254 8.65 -2.57 -12.91
CA THR A 254 7.36 -1.85 -12.98
C THR A 254 7.54 -0.33 -12.79
N ALA A 255 8.46 0.11 -11.94
CA ALA A 255 8.80 1.54 -11.79
C ALA A 255 9.43 2.10 -13.07
N SER A 256 10.26 1.31 -13.74
CA SER A 256 10.88 1.67 -15.02
C SER A 256 9.83 1.83 -16.13
N GLU A 257 8.85 0.92 -16.19
CA GLU A 257 7.68 1.03 -17.06
C GLU A 257 6.88 2.31 -16.80
N CYS A 258 6.63 2.65 -15.53
CA CYS A 258 5.95 3.90 -15.17
C CYS A 258 6.71 5.14 -15.70
N ARG A 259 8.05 5.12 -15.65
CA ARG A 259 8.87 6.20 -16.20
C ARG A 259 8.85 6.27 -17.71
N GLU A 260 8.83 5.13 -18.38
CA GLU A 260 8.70 5.08 -19.83
C GLU A 260 7.42 5.82 -20.25
N HIS A 261 6.29 5.51 -19.61
CA HIS A 261 5.02 6.21 -19.82
C HIS A 261 5.08 7.70 -19.49
N LEU A 262 5.77 8.12 -18.43
CA LEU A 262 5.94 9.54 -18.10
C LEU A 262 6.83 10.29 -19.11
N SER A 263 7.82 9.61 -19.67
CA SER A 263 8.76 10.18 -20.65
C SER A 263 8.21 10.25 -22.07
N ALA A 264 7.16 9.49 -22.38
CA ALA A 264 6.55 9.49 -23.70
C ALA A 264 5.90 10.83 -24.03
N SER A 265 6.24 11.35 -25.22
CA SER A 265 5.70 12.60 -25.75
C SER A 265 4.20 12.54 -26.00
N ALA A 266 3.67 11.35 -26.32
CA ALA A 266 2.27 11.10 -26.60
C ALA A 266 1.37 11.05 -25.35
N THR A 267 1.95 11.01 -24.14
CA THR A 267 1.20 10.87 -22.89
C THR A 267 0.45 12.17 -22.57
N SER A 268 -0.88 12.09 -22.40
CA SER A 268 -1.72 13.25 -22.05
C SER A 268 -1.47 13.73 -20.61
N SER A 269 -1.86 14.95 -20.27
CA SER A 269 -1.69 15.48 -18.90
C SER A 269 -2.42 14.64 -17.84
N ARG A 270 -3.59 14.07 -18.17
CA ARG A 270 -4.34 13.17 -17.27
C ARG A 270 -3.58 11.86 -17.05
N GLU A 271 -3.01 11.29 -18.11
CA GLU A 271 -2.21 10.06 -18.01
C GLU A 271 -0.91 10.32 -17.25
N ARG A 272 -0.27 11.49 -17.41
CA ARG A 272 0.91 11.86 -16.63
C ARG A 272 0.61 11.90 -15.13
N LEU A 273 -0.54 12.45 -14.72
CA LEU A 273 -0.98 12.42 -13.32
C LEU A 273 -1.10 10.97 -12.82
N LEU A 274 -1.83 10.14 -13.56
CA LEU A 274 -2.03 8.72 -13.23
C LEU A 274 -0.70 7.96 -13.11
N TRP A 275 0.22 8.12 -14.06
CA TRP A 275 1.51 7.44 -14.03
C TRP A 275 2.44 7.98 -12.94
N THR A 276 2.27 9.24 -12.53
CA THR A 276 2.96 9.81 -11.37
C THR A 276 2.48 9.16 -10.08
N GLU A 277 1.17 9.05 -9.89
CA GLU A 277 0.57 8.37 -8.74
C GLU A 277 1.01 6.90 -8.68
N ARG A 278 0.97 6.19 -9.81
CA ARG A 278 1.45 4.81 -9.94
C ARG A 278 2.93 4.66 -9.57
N LEU A 279 3.78 5.58 -10.05
CA LEU A 279 5.21 5.56 -9.72
C LEU A 279 5.44 5.78 -8.22
N GLN A 280 4.68 6.68 -7.59
CA GLN A 280 4.74 6.89 -6.15
C GLN A 280 4.30 5.63 -5.39
N GLU A 281 3.20 4.99 -5.80
CA GLU A 281 2.71 3.75 -5.20
C GLU A 281 3.77 2.64 -5.28
N VAL A 282 4.34 2.41 -6.48
CA VAL A 282 5.39 1.41 -6.68
C VAL A 282 6.60 1.71 -5.81
N SER A 283 7.01 2.97 -5.70
CA SER A 283 8.15 3.36 -4.88
C SER A 283 7.95 3.02 -3.41
N ILE A 284 6.75 3.27 -2.87
CA ILE A 284 6.42 2.86 -1.49
C ILE A 284 6.39 1.34 -1.36
N ARG A 285 5.90 0.60 -2.36
CA ARG A 285 5.96 -0.87 -2.35
C ARG A 285 7.38 -1.42 -2.41
N VAL A 286 8.30 -0.77 -3.14
CA VAL A 286 9.73 -1.12 -3.11
C VAL A 286 10.31 -0.92 -1.71
N VAL A 287 10.03 0.20 -1.06
CA VAL A 287 10.45 0.44 0.34
C VAL A 287 9.92 -0.67 1.26
N ASN A 288 8.65 -1.06 1.12
CA ASN A 288 8.08 -2.16 1.89
C ASN A 288 8.77 -3.50 1.61
N ALA A 289 9.05 -3.83 0.35
CA ALA A 289 9.76 -5.05 -0.03
C ALA A 289 11.19 -5.10 0.53
N LEU A 290 11.90 -3.96 0.53
CA LEU A 290 13.23 -3.83 1.15
C LEU A 290 13.17 -4.04 2.68
N ILE A 291 12.13 -3.51 3.34
CA ILE A 291 11.88 -3.73 4.77
C ILE A 291 11.59 -5.22 5.05
N GLU A 292 10.79 -5.88 4.21
CA GLU A 292 10.49 -7.31 4.32
C GLU A 292 11.76 -8.17 4.09
N MET A 293 12.64 -7.76 3.19
CA MET A 293 13.95 -8.40 2.94
C MET A 293 14.97 -8.16 4.07
N GLY A 294 14.74 -7.17 4.93
CA GLY A 294 15.63 -6.80 6.03
C GLY A 294 16.74 -5.81 5.64
N ASP A 295 16.75 -5.29 4.41
CA ASP A 295 17.69 -4.23 4.00
C ASP A 295 17.13 -2.84 4.36
N LEU A 296 17.14 -2.56 5.66
CA LEU A 296 16.59 -1.32 6.21
C LEU A 296 17.36 -0.08 5.74
N GLU A 297 18.68 -0.19 5.56
CA GLU A 297 19.52 0.89 5.05
C GLU A 297 19.15 1.28 3.61
N CYS A 298 18.94 0.29 2.74
CA CYS A 298 18.46 0.58 1.39
C CYS A 298 17.04 1.14 1.42
N ALA A 299 16.14 0.62 2.26
CA ALA A 299 14.80 1.19 2.44
C ALA A 299 14.85 2.67 2.87
N ILE A 300 15.73 3.05 3.79
CA ILE A 300 15.90 4.45 4.24
C ILE A 300 16.34 5.34 3.08
N ARG A 301 17.37 4.91 2.33
CA ARG A 301 17.85 5.68 1.16
C ARG A 301 16.77 5.81 0.10
N THR A 302 16.07 4.73 -0.22
CA THR A 302 15.00 4.73 -1.23
C THR A 302 13.79 5.58 -0.80
N LEU A 303 13.40 5.54 0.48
CA LEU A 303 12.33 6.42 0.97
C LEU A 303 12.77 7.90 0.92
N ALA A 304 14.06 8.19 1.13
CA ALA A 304 14.59 9.54 1.04
C ALA A 304 14.57 10.12 -0.38
N THR A 305 14.69 9.30 -1.44
CA THR A 305 14.63 9.78 -2.83
C THR A 305 13.22 10.14 -3.28
N VAL A 306 12.20 9.61 -2.60
CA VAL A 306 10.77 9.87 -2.90
C VAL A 306 10.13 10.86 -1.94
N LYS A 307 10.93 11.76 -1.37
CA LYS A 307 10.46 12.83 -0.50
C LYS A 307 9.48 13.75 -1.26
N PRO A 308 8.23 13.90 -0.79
CA PRO A 308 7.26 14.77 -1.45
C PRO A 308 7.60 16.25 -1.26
N ARG A 309 6.94 17.12 -2.04
CA ARG A 309 7.14 18.58 -1.97
C ARG A 309 5.98 19.29 -1.26
N ASP A 310 4.80 18.70 -1.30
CA ASP A 310 3.59 19.25 -0.70
C ASP A 310 3.52 18.94 0.81
N ALA A 311 2.87 19.84 1.57
CA ALA A 311 2.88 19.76 3.03
C ALA A 311 2.16 18.52 3.60
N GLU A 312 1.09 18.07 2.95
CA GLU A 312 0.26 16.94 3.41
C GLU A 312 1.00 15.61 3.27
N HIS A 313 1.51 15.30 2.07
CA HIS A 313 2.30 14.10 1.87
C HIS A 313 3.64 14.17 2.63
N MET A 314 4.16 15.37 2.92
CA MET A 314 5.34 15.56 3.75
C MET A 314 5.16 15.10 5.21
N ALA A 315 3.99 15.33 5.82
CA ALA A 315 3.70 14.83 7.16
C ALA A 315 3.71 13.29 7.18
N VAL A 316 2.99 12.66 6.23
CA VAL A 316 2.93 11.21 6.07
C VAL A 316 4.31 10.61 5.77
N TRP A 317 5.09 11.24 4.90
CA TRP A 317 6.46 10.81 4.60
C TRP A 317 7.35 10.91 5.84
N THR A 318 7.21 11.98 6.63
CA THR A 318 7.97 12.17 7.88
C THR A 318 7.67 11.05 8.86
N ALA A 319 6.38 10.74 9.09
CA ALA A 319 5.97 9.63 9.94
C ALA A 319 6.61 8.32 9.46
N ARG A 320 6.46 7.97 8.17
CA ARG A 320 7.07 6.76 7.57
C ARG A 320 8.58 6.69 7.78
N MET A 321 9.29 7.79 7.57
CA MET A 321 10.74 7.86 7.73
C MET A 321 11.17 7.73 9.20
N VAL A 322 10.49 8.39 10.13
CA VAL A 322 10.72 8.25 11.58
C VAL A 322 10.55 6.80 12.01
N LEU A 323 9.45 6.16 11.60
CA LEU A 323 9.16 4.77 11.95
C LEU A 323 10.17 3.79 11.37
N LEU A 324 10.64 4.05 10.15
CA LEU A 324 11.67 3.25 9.50
C LEU A 324 13.02 3.39 10.23
N ARG A 325 13.40 4.61 10.64
CA ARG A 325 14.61 4.85 11.43
C ARG A 325 14.54 4.19 12.81
N ILE A 326 13.40 4.29 13.49
CA ILE A 326 13.16 3.55 14.74
C ILE A 326 13.32 2.04 14.51
N LYS A 327 12.74 1.49 13.44
CA LYS A 327 12.89 0.06 13.10
C LYS A 327 14.34 -0.34 12.82
N ALA A 328 15.14 0.56 12.25
CA ALA A 328 16.57 0.37 12.03
C ALA A 328 17.44 0.56 13.28
N GLY A 329 16.85 1.00 14.40
CA GLY A 329 17.57 1.34 15.63
C GLY A 329 18.23 2.72 15.62
N ASP A 330 17.99 3.52 14.58
CA ASP A 330 18.52 4.88 14.43
C ASP A 330 17.61 5.91 15.12
N VAL A 331 17.51 5.79 16.45
CA VAL A 331 16.67 6.66 17.28
C VAL A 331 17.13 8.12 17.26
N GLY A 332 18.43 8.36 17.10
CA GLY A 332 19.02 9.70 17.06
C GLY A 332 18.53 10.52 15.87
N ASN A 333 18.61 9.98 14.66
CA ASN A 333 18.11 10.69 13.48
C ASN A 333 16.58 10.73 13.44
N ALA A 334 15.88 9.73 14.03
CA ALA A 334 14.44 9.79 14.20
C ALA A 334 14.02 11.00 15.05
N HIS A 335 14.72 11.24 16.18
CA HIS A 335 14.49 12.38 17.07
C HIS A 335 14.69 13.73 16.37
N GLU A 336 15.82 13.89 15.66
CA GLU A 336 16.12 15.14 14.95
C GLU A 336 15.12 15.39 13.80
N LEU A 337 14.63 14.33 13.15
CA LEU A 337 13.59 14.45 12.14
C LEU A 337 12.26 14.94 12.73
N ILE A 338 11.83 14.42 13.89
CA ILE A 338 10.60 14.89 14.57
C ILE A 338 10.73 16.37 14.95
N LYS A 339 11.89 16.79 15.48
CA LYS A 339 12.13 18.19 15.89
C LYS A 339 12.10 19.16 14.72
N SER A 340 12.72 18.78 13.60
CA SER A 340 12.86 19.64 12.43
C SER A 340 11.61 19.66 11.55
N ALA A 341 10.74 18.66 11.67
CA ALA A 341 9.52 18.56 10.89
C ALA A 341 8.40 19.49 11.39
N THR A 342 7.68 20.05 10.42
CA THR A 342 6.42 20.78 10.64
C THR A 342 5.29 19.77 10.75
N LEU A 343 5.03 19.31 11.97
CA LEU A 343 3.96 18.37 12.30
C LEU A 343 2.88 19.10 13.10
N ASN A 344 1.63 18.65 13.00
CA ASN A 344 0.61 19.10 13.93
C ASN A 344 0.89 18.52 15.34
N SER A 345 0.21 19.06 16.36
CA SER A 345 0.41 18.65 17.75
C SER A 345 0.17 17.14 17.97
N PRO A 346 -0.97 16.54 17.55
CA PRO A 346 -1.22 15.12 17.79
C PRO A 346 -0.23 14.20 17.06
N GLU A 347 0.16 14.49 15.81
CA GLU A 347 1.18 13.72 15.07
C GLU A 347 2.54 13.79 15.75
N ARG A 348 2.93 14.96 16.25
CA ARG A 348 4.20 15.10 16.99
C ARG A 348 4.18 14.28 18.26
N LEU A 349 3.11 14.38 19.07
CA LEU A 349 2.98 13.63 20.31
C LEU A 349 2.99 12.12 20.07
N ALA A 350 2.32 11.68 19.00
CA ALA A 350 2.33 10.30 18.53
C ALA A 350 3.75 9.79 18.24
N LEU A 351 4.49 10.48 17.38
CA LEU A 351 5.85 10.06 17.00
C LEU A 351 6.83 10.14 18.18
N GLU A 352 6.73 11.18 19.03
CA GLU A 352 7.53 11.29 20.26
C GLU A 352 7.25 10.14 21.23
N SER A 353 5.99 9.70 21.33
CA SER A 353 5.63 8.56 22.16
C SER A 353 6.22 7.25 21.66
N LEU A 354 6.19 7.00 20.34
CA LEU A 354 6.77 5.81 19.73
C LEU A 354 8.29 5.79 19.87
N LEU A 355 8.94 6.95 19.73
CA LEU A 355 10.37 7.11 19.99
C LEU A 355 10.70 6.80 21.46
N ALA A 356 9.91 7.32 22.41
CA ALA A 356 10.09 7.02 23.82
C ALA A 356 9.91 5.53 24.14
N VAL A 357 8.95 4.85 23.50
CA VAL A 357 8.79 3.38 23.61
C VAL A 357 10.03 2.66 23.06
N ALA A 358 10.56 3.07 21.91
CA ALA A 358 11.75 2.46 21.32
C ALA A 358 12.99 2.59 22.22
N GLU A 359 13.07 3.65 23.02
CA GLU A 359 14.14 3.89 24.00
C GLU A 359 13.85 3.28 25.38
N GLY A 360 12.72 2.56 25.55
CA GLY A 360 12.31 1.98 26.83
C GLY A 360 11.83 3.00 27.88
N ARG A 361 11.56 4.25 27.49
CA ARG A 361 11.09 5.34 28.36
C ARG A 361 9.56 5.34 28.45
N TYR A 362 8.99 4.29 29.02
CA TYR A 362 7.53 4.09 29.06
C TYR A 362 6.76 5.16 29.85
N ASP A 363 7.38 5.79 30.85
CA ASP A 363 6.77 6.91 31.58
C ASP A 363 6.51 8.10 30.65
N VAL A 364 7.53 8.48 29.88
CA VAL A 364 7.43 9.58 28.91
C VAL A 364 6.45 9.23 27.79
N ALA A 365 6.49 7.98 27.30
CA ALA A 365 5.53 7.51 26.30
C ALA A 365 4.08 7.63 26.80
N SER A 366 3.80 7.17 28.03
CA SER A 366 2.45 7.24 28.61
C SER A 366 1.94 8.67 28.81
N GLN A 367 2.83 9.59 29.20
CA GLN A 367 2.48 11.00 29.31
C GLN A 367 2.11 11.59 27.93
N LYS A 368 2.96 11.37 26.93
CA LYS A 368 2.76 11.88 25.57
C LYS A 368 1.50 11.31 24.92
N LEU A 369 1.21 10.03 25.13
CA LEU A 369 -0.01 9.38 24.64
C LEU A 369 -1.26 9.91 25.35
N SER A 370 -1.19 10.22 26.64
CA SER A 370 -2.32 10.83 27.37
C SER A 370 -2.60 12.27 26.92
N GLU A 371 -1.55 13.04 26.61
CA GLU A 371 -1.68 14.37 25.98
C GLU A 371 -2.29 14.23 24.58
N CYS A 372 -1.79 13.29 23.78
CA CYS A 372 -2.28 12.99 22.43
C CYS A 372 -3.77 12.59 22.44
N GLU A 373 -4.20 11.75 23.39
CA GLU A 373 -5.60 11.29 23.50
C GLU A 373 -6.58 12.46 23.65
N SER A 374 -6.18 13.53 24.34
CA SER A 374 -7.01 14.72 24.55
C SER A 374 -7.16 15.59 23.29
N GLU A 375 -6.23 15.47 22.35
CA GLU A 375 -6.16 16.25 21.11
C GLU A 375 -6.49 15.44 19.85
N ALA A 376 -6.61 14.11 19.98
CA ALA A 376 -6.80 13.21 18.87
C ALA A 376 -8.20 13.29 18.27
N ASP A 377 -8.27 13.21 16.94
CA ASP A 377 -9.53 12.99 16.24
C ASP A 377 -10.17 11.66 16.64
N LEU A 378 -11.51 11.63 16.61
CA LEU A 378 -12.33 10.45 16.95
C LEU A 378 -11.87 9.16 16.26
N ALA A 379 -11.32 9.26 15.04
CA ALA A 379 -10.83 8.12 14.27
C ALA A 379 -9.55 7.49 14.87
N LEU A 380 -8.71 8.29 15.52
CA LEU A 380 -7.40 7.89 16.06
C LEU A 380 -7.41 7.69 17.58
N THR A 381 -8.41 8.23 18.29
CA THR A 381 -8.54 8.11 19.75
C THR A 381 -8.43 6.66 20.21
N ALA A 382 -9.07 5.71 19.51
CA ALA A 382 -9.03 4.28 19.88
C ALA A 382 -7.61 3.68 19.80
N LEU A 383 -6.83 4.09 18.79
CA LEU A 383 -5.45 3.64 18.59
C LEU A 383 -4.52 4.25 19.65
N VAL A 384 -4.67 5.55 19.93
CA VAL A 384 -3.91 6.24 20.98
C VAL A 384 -4.19 5.61 22.34
N LYS A 385 -5.46 5.38 22.69
CA LYS A 385 -5.88 4.74 23.95
C LYS A 385 -5.33 3.32 24.07
N GLN A 386 -5.30 2.56 22.99
CA GLN A 386 -4.65 1.25 22.98
C GLN A 386 -3.14 1.35 23.24
N ASN A 387 -2.44 2.24 22.54
CA ASN A 387 -0.99 2.40 22.74
C ASN A 387 -0.66 2.88 24.15
N LEU A 388 -1.51 3.72 24.73
CA LEU A 388 -1.43 4.14 26.12
C LEU A 388 -1.60 2.94 27.07
N ALA A 389 -2.58 2.07 26.82
CA ALA A 389 -2.76 0.84 27.60
C ALA A 389 -1.53 -0.09 27.51
N VAL A 390 -0.90 -0.20 26.33
CA VAL A 390 0.36 -0.95 26.16
C VAL A 390 1.50 -0.31 26.96
N ALA A 391 1.63 1.03 26.96
CA ALA A 391 2.62 1.72 27.78
C ALA A 391 2.40 1.44 29.28
N TYR A 392 1.15 1.44 29.76
CA TYR A 392 0.83 1.05 31.14
C TYR A 392 1.17 -0.41 31.45
N LEU A 393 0.97 -1.32 30.48
CA LEU A 393 1.37 -2.72 30.63
C LEU A 393 2.88 -2.85 30.86
N TYR A 394 3.70 -2.16 30.06
CA TYR A 394 5.16 -2.17 30.21
C TYR A 394 5.65 -1.48 31.49
N LYS A 395 4.86 -0.58 32.08
CA LYS A 395 5.08 -0.01 33.42
C LYS A 395 4.70 -0.95 34.57
N GLY A 396 4.08 -2.09 34.28
CA GLY A 396 3.56 -3.03 35.29
C GLY A 396 2.16 -2.69 35.81
N GLU A 397 1.48 -1.68 35.26
CA GLU A 397 0.11 -1.30 35.62
C GLU A 397 -0.93 -2.17 34.89
N VAL A 398 -0.81 -3.49 35.04
CA VAL A 398 -1.60 -4.49 34.28
C VAL A 398 -3.12 -4.29 34.42
N ARG A 399 -3.60 -3.93 35.61
CA ARG A 399 -5.04 -3.69 35.86
C ARG A 399 -5.57 -2.51 35.06
N LYS A 400 -4.80 -1.43 34.97
CA LYS A 400 -5.18 -0.23 34.23
C LYS A 400 -5.16 -0.49 32.73
N ALA A 401 -4.11 -1.16 32.25
CA ALA A 401 -4.03 -1.60 30.86
C ALA A 401 -5.23 -2.47 30.47
N ARG A 402 -5.59 -3.45 31.31
CA ARG A 402 -6.76 -4.30 31.11
C ARG A 402 -8.04 -3.49 30.98
N GLN A 403 -8.32 -2.62 31.94
CA GLN A 403 -9.53 -1.81 31.97
C GLN A 403 -9.66 -0.97 30.70
N MET A 404 -8.59 -0.30 30.28
CA MET A 404 -8.59 0.54 29.08
C MET A 404 -8.89 -0.25 27.80
N LEU A 405 -8.32 -1.46 27.67
CA LEU A 405 -8.55 -2.33 26.52
C LEU A 405 -9.97 -2.94 26.54
N GLU A 406 -10.49 -3.31 27.71
CA GLU A 406 -11.89 -3.77 27.86
C GLU A 406 -12.87 -2.65 27.49
N GLU A 407 -12.64 -1.42 27.96
CA GLU A 407 -13.45 -0.25 27.59
C GLU A 407 -13.49 -0.02 26.07
N LEU A 408 -12.35 -0.15 25.38
CA LEU A 408 -12.31 -0.03 23.91
C LEU A 408 -13.18 -1.09 23.22
N VAL A 409 -13.18 -2.33 23.71
CA VAL A 409 -14.05 -3.38 23.19
C VAL A 409 -15.51 -3.04 23.49
N ASP A 410 -15.81 -2.50 24.66
CA ASP A 410 -17.15 -2.11 25.09
C ASP A 410 -17.73 -0.98 24.23
N ASP A 411 -16.88 -0.05 23.80
CA ASP A 411 -17.18 1.04 22.86
C ASP A 411 -17.38 0.55 21.41
N GLY A 412 -17.14 -0.73 21.13
CA GLY A 412 -17.40 -1.37 19.83
C GLY A 412 -16.18 -1.51 18.93
N HIS A 413 -14.97 -1.25 19.44
CA HIS A 413 -13.74 -1.48 18.70
C HIS A 413 -13.32 -2.96 18.74
N SER A 414 -12.82 -3.48 17.62
CA SER A 414 -12.49 -4.91 17.48
C SER A 414 -11.34 -5.21 16.51
N PHE A 415 -10.45 -4.24 16.30
CA PHE A 415 -9.30 -4.40 15.42
C PHE A 415 -8.28 -5.38 15.99
N GLN A 416 -7.49 -6.00 15.11
CA GLN A 416 -6.64 -7.15 15.43
C GLN A 416 -5.72 -6.90 16.64
N THR A 417 -4.97 -5.80 16.63
CA THR A 417 -4.00 -5.49 17.69
C THR A 417 -4.67 -5.30 19.07
N LEU A 418 -5.89 -4.73 19.12
CA LEU A 418 -6.67 -4.62 20.36
C LEU A 418 -6.96 -6.00 20.96
N THR A 419 -7.50 -6.89 20.13
CA THR A 419 -7.90 -8.23 20.57
C THR A 419 -6.69 -9.07 21.00
N ILE A 420 -5.54 -8.93 20.32
CA ILE A 420 -4.29 -9.61 20.69
C ILE A 420 -3.75 -9.07 22.02
N ASN A 421 -3.71 -7.75 22.19
CA ASN A 421 -3.20 -7.13 23.42
C ASN A 421 -4.08 -7.50 24.62
N LEU A 422 -5.41 -7.44 24.47
CA LEU A 422 -6.33 -7.81 25.55
C LEU A 422 -6.25 -9.31 25.87
N ALA A 423 -6.15 -10.17 24.86
CA ALA A 423 -5.92 -11.60 25.06
C ALA A 423 -4.62 -11.88 25.83
N THR A 424 -3.55 -11.14 25.52
CA THR A 424 -2.26 -11.22 26.22
C THR A 424 -2.42 -10.78 27.68
N VAL A 425 -3.11 -9.66 27.93
CA VAL A 425 -3.37 -9.19 29.29
C VAL A 425 -4.19 -10.21 30.10
N TYR A 426 -5.16 -10.89 29.48
CA TYR A 426 -5.89 -11.97 30.14
C TYR A 426 -4.98 -13.14 30.54
N ASP A 427 -4.08 -13.57 29.67
CA ASP A 427 -3.10 -14.62 30.00
C ASP A 427 -2.15 -14.23 31.13
N LEU A 428 -1.75 -12.94 31.19
CA LEU A 428 -0.84 -12.44 32.21
C LEU A 428 -1.50 -12.19 33.56
N SER A 429 -2.83 -12.01 33.61
CA SER A 429 -3.52 -11.50 34.81
C SER A 429 -4.59 -12.41 35.37
N SER A 430 -4.89 -13.56 34.75
CA SER A 430 -6.00 -14.41 35.20
C SER A 430 -5.82 -15.90 34.87
N ASP A 431 -6.08 -16.75 35.87
CA ASP A 431 -6.19 -18.21 35.67
C ASP A 431 -7.43 -18.61 34.84
N ARG A 432 -8.36 -17.68 34.62
CA ARG A 432 -9.56 -17.85 33.79
C ARG A 432 -9.42 -17.18 32.42
N ALA A 433 -8.19 -16.99 31.93
CA ALA A 433 -7.92 -16.33 30.66
C ALA A 433 -8.72 -16.90 29.48
N ARG A 434 -8.89 -18.23 29.43
CA ARG A 434 -9.69 -18.89 28.39
C ARG A 434 -11.16 -18.44 28.40
N ASP A 435 -11.78 -18.37 29.57
CA ASP A 435 -13.17 -17.92 29.71
C ASP A 435 -13.31 -16.46 29.29
N LEU A 436 -12.37 -15.60 29.71
CA LEU A 436 -12.36 -14.18 29.38
C LEU A 436 -12.21 -13.93 27.87
N LYS A 437 -11.31 -14.68 27.21
CA LYS A 437 -11.16 -14.62 25.75
C LYS A 437 -12.43 -15.05 25.03
N MET A 438 -13.08 -16.13 25.48
CA MET A 438 -14.35 -16.60 24.89
C MET A 438 -15.49 -15.61 25.11
N ALA A 439 -15.55 -14.97 26.28
CA ALA A 439 -16.52 -13.91 26.57
C ALA A 439 -16.29 -12.69 25.68
N MET A 440 -15.04 -12.25 25.52
CA MET A 440 -14.65 -11.15 24.61
C MET A 440 -15.07 -11.45 23.16
N ILE A 441 -14.75 -12.64 22.65
CA ILE A 441 -15.15 -13.10 21.30
C ILE A 441 -16.67 -13.04 21.13
N SER A 442 -17.41 -13.55 22.10
CA SER A 442 -18.89 -13.58 22.06
C SER A 442 -19.47 -12.16 22.09
N LYS A 443 -18.88 -11.26 22.88
CA LYS A 443 -19.26 -9.85 22.95
C LYS A 443 -19.07 -9.14 21.61
N ILE A 444 -17.88 -9.28 21.00
CA ILE A 444 -17.56 -8.68 19.70
C ILE A 444 -18.51 -9.22 18.61
N ALA A 445 -18.79 -10.53 18.61
CA ALA A 445 -19.71 -11.13 17.65
C ALA A 445 -21.15 -10.61 17.77
N GLY A 446 -21.58 -10.25 19.00
CA GLY A 446 -22.90 -9.67 19.27
C GLY A 446 -23.04 -8.19 18.93
N GLN A 447 -21.95 -7.46 18.70
CA GLN A 447 -21.98 -6.04 18.37
C GLN A 447 -22.50 -5.79 16.95
N ARG A 448 -23.49 -4.90 16.82
CA ARG A 448 -24.07 -4.51 15.52
C ARG A 448 -23.02 -3.87 14.60
N LYS A 449 -23.12 -4.13 13.30
CA LYS A 449 -22.20 -3.64 12.26
C LYS A 449 -22.32 -2.13 11.99
N ASP A 450 -23.33 -1.47 12.55
CA ASP A 450 -23.70 -0.09 12.24
C ASP A 450 -23.02 0.97 13.12
N SER A 451 -22.00 0.63 13.91
CA SER A 451 -21.43 1.57 14.90
C SER A 451 -20.62 2.72 14.29
N GLY A 452 -20.48 2.82 12.97
CA GLY A 452 -19.75 3.93 12.31
C GLY A 452 -18.23 3.93 12.55
N TYR A 453 -17.71 3.09 13.46
CA TYR A 453 -16.29 2.93 13.74
C TYR A 453 -15.64 1.88 12.82
N LEU A 454 -14.38 2.10 12.43
CA LEU A 454 -13.62 1.04 11.74
C LEU A 454 -13.51 -0.19 12.64
N ARG A 455 -13.83 -1.34 12.08
CA ARG A 455 -13.55 -2.65 12.71
C ARG A 455 -12.15 -3.17 12.44
N SER A 456 -11.41 -2.53 11.53
CA SER A 456 -10.06 -2.91 11.16
C SER A 456 -9.22 -1.66 11.03
N PHE A 457 -8.09 -1.64 11.74
CA PHE A 457 -6.99 -0.72 11.50
C PHE A 457 -5.84 -1.55 10.92
N VAL A 458 -5.21 -1.06 9.87
CA VAL A 458 -4.00 -1.66 9.32
C VAL A 458 -2.77 -1.25 10.14
N ASN A 459 -1.66 -1.98 9.99
CA ASN A 459 -0.40 -1.65 10.68
C ASN A 459 0.12 -0.23 10.35
N ALA A 460 -0.32 0.38 9.25
CA ALA A 460 -0.03 1.77 8.94
C ALA A 460 -0.73 2.72 9.93
N ASP A 461 -2.02 2.50 10.19
CA ASP A 461 -2.82 3.29 11.14
C ASP A 461 -2.28 3.18 12.58
N PHE A 462 -1.72 2.01 12.94
CA PHE A 462 -1.11 1.78 14.25
C PHE A 462 0.09 2.70 14.55
N LYS A 463 0.72 3.21 13.49
CA LYS A 463 1.92 4.04 13.59
C LYS A 463 1.64 5.55 13.45
N LEU A 464 0.35 5.91 13.33
CA LEU A 464 -0.23 7.24 13.15
C LEU A 464 0.21 7.95 11.86
#